data_AF-A0A946M4W7-F1
#
_entry.id   AF-A0A946M4W7-F1
#
_cell.length_a   1.000
_cell.length_b   1.000
_cell.length_c   1.000
_cell.angle_alpha   90.00
_cell.angle_beta   90.00
_cell.angle_gamma   90.00
#
_symmetry.space_group_name_H-M   'P 1'
#
loop_
_entity.id
_entity.type
_entity.pdbx_description
1 polymer ?
#
loop_
_entity_poly.entity_id
_entity_poly.type
_entity_poly.pdbx_seq_one_letter_code
_entity_poly.pdbx_strand_id
1 'polypeptide(L)'
;MINSANKAALFCGLILSAPAIQAQVDEPEDLFALDLGQLMDMEVEIATGTKKTLSKAPAAVTLITADDLKKTGATNVIEALEGVPGVHVR
;
A
#
# COMPACT_ATOMS: atom_id res chain seq x y z
N MET A 1 41.40 -4.57 -42.85
CA MET A 1 41.35 -5.66 -41.87
C MET A 1 40.48 -5.23 -40.69
N ILE A 2 39.45 -6.04 -40.43
CA ILE A 2 38.58 -6.13 -39.26
C ILE A 2 37.41 -5.13 -39.16
N ASN A 3 36.21 -5.72 -39.13
CA ASN A 3 34.88 -5.20 -39.40
C ASN A 3 34.29 -4.30 -38.31
N SER A 4 33.49 -3.33 -38.78
CA SER A 4 32.51 -2.49 -38.06
C SER A 4 31.38 -3.28 -37.34
N ALA A 5 31.41 -4.61 -37.37
CA ALA A 5 30.31 -5.47 -36.91
C ALA A 5 30.30 -5.74 -35.39
N ASN A 6 31.36 -5.41 -34.65
CA ASN A 6 31.48 -5.78 -33.22
C ASN A 6 31.15 -4.65 -32.22
N LYS A 7 30.78 -3.45 -32.67
CA LYS A 7 30.35 -2.37 -31.75
C LYS A 7 28.92 -2.57 -31.23
N ALA A 8 28.06 -3.27 -31.98
CA ALA A 8 26.68 -3.52 -31.60
C ALA A 8 26.54 -4.53 -30.44
N ALA A 9 27.47 -5.49 -30.32
CA ALA A 9 27.41 -6.53 -29.29
C ALA A 9 27.78 -6.01 -27.88
N LEU A 10 28.52 -4.91 -27.77
CA LEU A 10 28.94 -4.33 -26.49
C LEU A 10 27.88 -3.42 -25.85
N PHE A 11 26.81 -3.07 -26.56
CA PHE A 11 25.78 -2.15 -26.06
C PHE A 11 24.55 -2.85 -25.43
N CYS A 12 24.42 -4.17 -25.56
CA CYS A 12 23.31 -4.93 -24.97
C CYS A 12 23.59 -5.46 -23.56
N GLY A 13 24.80 -5.31 -23.03
CA GLY A 13 25.20 -5.89 -21.73
C GLY A 13 24.82 -5.06 -20.50
N LEU A 14 24.34 -3.81 -20.66
CA LEU A 14 24.20 -2.86 -19.54
C LEU A 14 22.76 -2.39 -19.28
N ILE A 15 21.74 -3.15 -19.73
CA ILE A 15 20.33 -2.75 -19.57
C ILE A 15 19.54 -3.73 -18.68
N LEU A 16 20.11 -4.86 -18.25
CA LEU A 16 19.38 -5.91 -17.53
C LEU A 16 19.68 -6.00 -16.02
N SER A 17 19.80 -4.87 -15.33
CA SER A 17 19.70 -4.83 -13.87
C SER A 17 18.51 -3.97 -13.45
N ALA A 18 17.30 -4.51 -13.65
CA ALA A 18 16.13 -3.97 -12.97
C ALA A 18 16.22 -4.37 -11.49
N PRO A 19 16.16 -3.43 -10.52
CA PRO A 19 15.94 -3.81 -9.14
C PRO A 19 14.54 -4.45 -9.09
N ALA A 20 14.48 -5.72 -8.71
CA ALA A 20 13.21 -6.32 -8.33
C ALA A 20 12.71 -5.53 -7.12
N ILE A 21 11.66 -4.73 -7.31
CA ILE A 21 10.86 -4.21 -6.20
C ILE A 21 10.22 -5.44 -5.57
N GLN A 22 10.85 -5.96 -4.53
CA GLN A 22 10.24 -6.95 -3.66
C GLN A 22 9.22 -6.19 -2.82
N ALA A 23 7.94 -6.42 -3.08
CA ALA A 23 6.90 -6.03 -2.16
C ALA A 23 7.12 -6.85 -0.87
N GLN A 24 7.67 -6.21 0.17
CA GLN A 24 7.70 -6.79 1.51
C GLN A 24 6.25 -6.81 2.00
N VAL A 25 5.61 -7.97 1.90
CA VAL A 25 4.37 -8.23 2.61
C VAL A 25 4.81 -8.60 4.02
N ASP A 26 4.76 -7.62 4.94
CA ASP A 26 4.91 -7.92 6.35
C ASP A 26 3.79 -8.91 6.74
N GLU A 27 4.17 -10.05 7.32
CA GLU A 27 3.23 -11.00 7.88
C GLU A 27 2.37 -10.27 8.93
N PRO A 28 1.03 -10.46 8.94
CA PRO A 28 0.18 -9.77 9.88
C PRO A 28 0.58 -10.16 11.31
N GLU A 29 1.01 -9.18 12.10
CA GLU A 29 1.27 -9.37 13.53
C GLU A 29 0.01 -9.91 14.21
N ASP A 30 0.16 -10.93 15.05
CA ASP A 30 -0.96 -11.52 15.77
C ASP A 30 -1.48 -10.53 16.82
N LEU A 31 -2.52 -9.78 16.43
CA LEU A 31 -3.13 -8.74 17.24
C LEU A 31 -3.70 -9.28 18.56
N PHE A 32 -4.02 -10.57 18.64
CA PHE A 32 -4.54 -11.21 19.86
C PHE A 32 -3.44 -11.63 20.84
N ALA A 33 -2.19 -11.65 20.40
CA ALA A 33 -1.03 -11.92 21.25
C ALA A 33 -0.49 -10.65 21.95
N LEU A 34 -0.93 -9.46 21.52
CA LEU A 34 -0.52 -8.18 22.10
C LEU A 34 -1.27 -7.86 23.39
N ASP A 35 -0.62 -7.17 24.32
CA ASP A 35 -1.31 -6.59 25.48
C ASP A 35 -2.17 -5.38 25.06
N LEU A 36 -3.18 -5.02 25.87
CA LEU A 36 -4.10 -3.93 25.54
C LEU A 36 -3.39 -2.58 25.38
N GLY A 37 -2.33 -2.31 26.15
CA GLY A 37 -1.56 -1.09 26.04
C GLY A 37 -0.78 -1.03 24.72
N GLN A 38 -0.12 -2.14 24.36
CA GLN A 38 0.58 -2.32 23.09
C GLN A 38 -0.37 -2.16 21.89
N LEU A 39 -1.59 -2.70 21.99
CA LEU A 39 -2.58 -2.56 20.92
C LEU A 39 -3.07 -1.11 20.75
N MET A 40 -3.19 -0.37 21.87
CA MET A 40 -3.56 1.05 21.83
C MET A 40 -2.46 1.97 21.28
N ASP A 41 -1.20 1.57 21.45
CA ASP A 41 -0.03 2.30 20.97
C ASP A 41 0.39 1.91 19.54
N MET A 42 -0.30 0.94 18.92
CA MET A 42 -0.02 0.50 17.55
C MET A 42 -0.18 1.67 16.56
N GLU A 43 0.91 1.93 15.83
CA GLU A 43 0.92 2.97 14.82
C GLU A 43 0.41 2.44 13.49
N VAL A 44 -0.52 3.17 12.87
CA VAL A 44 -0.98 2.90 11.51
C VAL A 44 -0.51 4.01 10.59
N GLU A 45 -0.17 3.67 9.36
CA GLU A 45 0.13 4.63 8.32
C GLU A 45 -1.16 4.89 7.52
N ILE A 46 -1.63 6.14 7.55
CA ILE A 46 -2.78 6.60 6.77
C ILE A 46 -2.29 7.47 5.61
N ALA A 47 -3.21 7.94 4.75
CA ALA A 47 -2.91 8.72 3.55
C ALA A 47 -2.03 9.98 3.77
N THR A 48 -1.84 10.43 5.01
CA THR A 48 -0.90 11.51 5.36
C THR A 48 0.58 11.09 5.38
N GLY A 49 0.90 9.79 5.17
CA GLY A 49 2.28 9.26 5.11
C GLY A 49 3.05 9.39 6.43
N THR A 50 2.35 9.60 7.55
CA THR A 50 2.95 9.68 8.89
C THR A 50 2.31 8.61 9.76
N LYS A 51 3.14 7.74 10.34
CA LYS A 51 2.71 6.73 11.31
C LYS A 51 2.20 7.43 12.58
N LYS A 52 0.93 7.22 12.90
CA LYS A 52 0.28 7.72 14.12
C LYS A 52 -0.75 6.71 14.59
N THR A 53 -1.01 6.65 15.89
CA THR A 53 -2.14 5.88 16.39
C THR A 53 -3.45 6.52 15.91
N LEU A 54 -4.47 5.70 15.60
CA LEU A 54 -5.77 6.20 15.12
C LEU A 54 -6.38 7.25 16.07
N SER A 55 -6.24 7.05 17.37
CA SER A 55 -6.73 7.95 18.41
C SER A 55 -6.06 9.32 18.43
N LYS A 56 -4.86 9.46 17.85
CA LYS A 56 -4.07 10.70 17.80
C LYS A 56 -4.14 11.39 16.43
N ALA A 57 -4.95 10.88 15.50
CA ALA A 57 -5.14 11.52 14.20
C ALA A 57 -5.89 12.86 14.36
N PRO A 58 -5.36 13.99 13.87
CA PRO A 58 -5.98 15.31 14.01
C PRO A 58 -7.19 15.53 13.08
N ALA A 59 -7.65 14.49 12.38
CA ALA A 59 -8.70 14.54 11.37
C ALA A 59 -9.61 13.31 11.46
N ALA A 60 -10.82 13.40 10.89
CA ALA A 60 -11.71 12.27 10.75
C ALA A 60 -11.14 11.24 9.77
N VAL A 61 -11.11 9.96 10.16
CA VAL A 61 -10.60 8.85 9.37
C VAL A 61 -11.69 7.78 9.28
N THR A 62 -11.95 7.27 8.06
CA THR A 62 -12.82 6.11 7.84
C THR A 62 -11.98 4.94 7.36
N LEU A 63 -12.10 3.79 8.03
CA LEU A 63 -11.44 2.54 7.65
C LEU A 63 -12.45 1.65 6.93
N ILE A 64 -12.15 1.30 5.68
CA ILE A 64 -12.96 0.35 4.89
C ILE A 64 -12.17 -0.96 4.84
N THR A 65 -12.69 -2.00 5.49
CA THR A 65 -12.00 -3.30 5.55
C THR A 65 -12.34 -4.17 4.34
N ALA A 66 -11.57 -5.24 4.14
CA ALA A 66 -11.86 -6.23 3.10
C ALA A 66 -13.25 -6.86 3.27
N ASP A 67 -13.72 -7.05 4.50
CA ASP A 67 -15.05 -7.61 4.74
C ASP A 67 -16.16 -6.58 4.48
N ASP A 68 -15.89 -5.29 4.66
CA ASP A 68 -16.82 -4.23 4.28
C ASP A 68 -16.96 -4.13 2.76
N LEU A 69 -15.86 -4.26 2.01
CA LEU A 69 -15.90 -4.33 0.54
C LEU A 69 -16.70 -5.54 0.04
N LYS A 70 -16.52 -6.71 0.67
CA LYS A 70 -17.30 -7.92 0.33
C LYS A 70 -18.79 -7.75 0.63
N LYS A 71 -19.14 -7.10 1.74
CA LYS A 71 -20.55 -6.86 2.14
C LYS A 71 -21.23 -5.82 1.26
N THR A 72 -20.51 -4.79 0.85
CA THR A 72 -21.02 -3.73 -0.03
C THR A 72 -21.09 -4.18 -1.49
N GLY A 73 -20.29 -5.18 -1.88
CA GLY A 73 -20.21 -5.63 -3.27
C GLY A 73 -19.46 -4.66 -4.18
N ALA A 74 -18.74 -3.70 -3.59
CA ALA A 74 -18.08 -2.64 -4.32
C ALA A 74 -17.07 -3.18 -5.33
N THR A 75 -17.28 -2.84 -6.59
CA THR A 75 -16.45 -3.28 -7.73
C THR A 75 -15.38 -2.25 -8.09
N ASN A 76 -15.54 -1.02 -7.60
CA ASN A 76 -14.64 0.10 -7.85
C ASN A 76 -14.53 1.00 -6.62
N VAL A 77 -13.52 1.87 -6.61
CA VAL A 77 -13.21 2.73 -5.45
C VAL A 77 -14.32 3.76 -5.20
N ILE A 78 -14.97 4.27 -6.26
CA ILE A 78 -16.06 5.25 -6.14
C ILE A 78 -17.23 4.63 -5.37
N GLU A 79 -17.64 3.43 -5.77
CA GLU A 79 -18.67 2.64 -5.11
C GLU A 79 -18.34 2.34 -3.64
N ALA A 80 -17.07 2.00 -3.35
CA ALA A 80 -16.62 1.80 -1.97
C ALA A 80 -16.73 3.07 -1.10
N LEU A 81 -16.67 4.26 -1.71
CA LEU A 81 -16.73 5.54 -1.01
C LEU A 81 -18.15 6.09 -0.83
N GLU A 82 -19.18 5.49 -1.45
CA GLU A 82 -20.58 5.96 -1.35
C GLU A 82 -21.11 5.96 0.09
N GLY A 83 -20.65 5.02 0.91
CA GLY A 83 -21.03 4.92 2.32
C GLY A 83 -20.24 5.83 3.27
N VAL A 84 -19.25 6.58 2.78
CA VAL A 84 -18.33 7.35 3.64
C VAL A 84 -18.93 8.72 3.95
N PRO A 85 -19.18 9.05 5.24
CA PRO A 85 -19.72 10.35 5.63
C PRO A 85 -18.84 11.51 5.15
N GLY A 86 -19.46 12.54 4.58
CA GLY A 86 -18.76 13.74 4.12
C GLY A 86 -18.06 13.60 2.76
N VAL A 87 -18.15 12.43 2.10
CA VAL A 87 -17.65 12.22 0.74
C VAL A 87 -18.82 12.30 -0.24
N HIS A 88 -18.74 13.22 -1.20
CA HIS A 88 -19.68 13.27 -2.33
C HIS A 88 -19.05 12.61 -3.54
N VAL A 89 -19.62 11.48 -3.95
CA VAL A 89 -19.19 10.73 -5.14
C VAL A 89 -20.06 11.11 -6.34
N ARG A 90 -19.43 11.20 -7.52
CA ARG A 90 -20.07 11.56 -8.80
C ARG A 90 -19.65 10.58 -9.89
#